data_AF-A0A5S4G2B7-F1
#
_entry.id   AF-A0A5S4G2B7-F1
#
_cell.length_a   1.000
_cell.length_b   1.000
_cell.length_c   1.000
_cell.angle_alpha   90.00
_cell.angle_beta   90.00
_cell.angle_gamma   90.00
#
_symmetry.space_group_name_H-M   'P 1'
#
loop_
_entity.id
_entity.type
_entity.pdbx_description
1 polymer ?
#
loop_
_entity_poly.entity_id
_entity_poly.type
_entity_poly.pdbx_seq_one_letter_code
_entity_poly.pdbx_strand_id
1 'polypeptide(L)' 'MPKDASATRDALLHAGAHLFAAHGIDAARTRDIVALAGQGNDSAVTYHFGSRAGLLDAVLHAGITRMEP' A
#
# COMPACT_ATOMS: atom_id res chain seq x y z
N MET A 1 21.15 3.60 -1.63
CA MET A 1 19.85 3.16 -1.08
C MET A 1 19.55 1.78 -1.66
N PRO A 2 19.12 0.80 -0.87
CA PRO A 2 18.73 -0.50 -1.41
C PRO A 2 17.54 -0.27 -2.36
N LYS A 3 17.72 -0.62 -3.64
CA LYS A 3 16.71 -0.41 -4.70
C LYS A 3 15.40 -1.14 -4.39
N ASP A 4 15.47 -2.21 -3.61
CA ASP A 4 14.34 -3.07 -3.28
C ASP A 4 13.34 -2.42 -2.32
N ALA A 5 13.80 -1.61 -1.36
CA ALA A 5 12.91 -1.02 -0.37
C ALA A 5 11.94 0.02 -0.97
N SER A 6 12.39 0.82 -1.95
CA SER A 6 11.51 1.76 -2.66
C SER A 6 10.54 1.01 -3.57
N ALA A 7 11.04 0.02 -4.32
CA ALA A 7 10.20 -0.78 -5.22
C ALA A 7 9.10 -1.54 -4.45
N THR A 8 9.43 -2.13 -3.30
CA THR A 8 8.44 -2.77 -2.42
C THR A 8 7.43 -1.78 -1.87
N ARG A 9 7.89 -0.60 -1.44
CA ARG A 9 6.97 0.46 -0.98
C ARG A 9 5.99 0.86 -2.07
N ASP A 10 6.45 1.07 -3.30
CA ASP A 10 5.59 1.47 -4.42
C ASP A 10 4.63 0.35 -4.83
N ALA A 11 5.09 -0.91 -4.84
CA ALA A 11 4.23 -2.06 -5.11
C ALA A 11 3.10 -2.19 -4.07
N LEU A 12 3.41 -2.03 -2.78
CA LEU A 12 2.42 -2.02 -1.70
C LEU A 12 1.45 -0.85 -1.81
N LEU A 13 1.92 0.34 -2.20
CA LEU A 13 1.08 1.51 -2.42
C LEU A 13 0.07 1.25 -3.55
N HIS A 14 0.52 0.70 -4.67
CA HIS A 14 -0.35 0.37 -5.81
C HIS A 14 -1.35 -0.75 -5.49
N ALA A 15 -0.89 -1.83 -4.85
CA ALA A 15 -1.75 -2.92 -4.42
C ALA A 15 -2.81 -2.47 -3.41
N GLY A 16 -2.40 -1.63 -2.45
CA GLY A 16 -3.30 -1.02 -1.47
C GLY A 16 -4.37 -0.16 -2.14
N ALA A 17 -3.96 0.76 -3.02
CA ALA A 17 -4.89 1.60 -3.78
C ALA A 17 -5.91 0.76 -4.57
N HIS A 18 -5.46 -0.31 -5.23
CA HIS A 18 -6.33 -1.19 -5.98
C HIS A 18 -7.37 -1.87 -5.09
N LEU A 19 -6.95 -2.53 -4.00
CA LEU A 19 -7.87 -3.31 -3.17
C LEU A 19 -8.77 -2.43 -2.30
N PHE A 20 -8.28 -1.30 -1.79
CA PHE A 20 -9.13 -0.34 -1.06
C PHE A 20 -10.24 0.21 -1.97
N ALA A 21 -9.92 0.52 -3.23
CA ALA A 21 -10.91 1.00 -4.19
C ALA A 21 -11.89 -0.10 -4.63
N ALA A 22 -11.41 -1.32 -4.86
CA ALA A 22 -12.22 -2.42 -5.37
C ALA A 22 -13.15 -3.05 -4.31
N HIS A 23 -12.73 -3.06 -3.05
CA HIS A 23 -13.42 -3.80 -1.99
C HIS A 23 -13.86 -2.91 -0.82
N GLY A 24 -13.49 -1.64 -0.81
CA GLY A 24 -13.69 -0.75 0.32
C GLY A 24 -12.66 -0.98 1.43
N ILE A 25 -12.62 -0.05 2.38
CA ILE A 25 -11.61 -0.05 3.44
C ILE A 25 -11.75 -1.31 4.30
N ASP A 26 -12.92 -1.68 4.79
CA ASP A 26 -13.01 -2.78 5.76
C ASP A 26 -12.72 -4.17 5.17
N ALA A 27 -13.09 -4.40 3.90
CA ALA A 27 -12.91 -5.71 3.28
C ALA A 27 -11.50 -5.94 2.72
N ALA A 28 -10.72 -4.89 2.45
CA ALA A 28 -9.35 -5.00 1.93
C ALA A 28 -8.36 -5.48 3.00
N ARG A 29 -8.05 -6.78 3.05
CA ARG A 29 -7.17 -7.35 4.09
C ARG A 29 -5.71 -7.08 3.78
N THR A 30 -4.90 -6.81 4.81
CA THR A 30 -3.46 -6.55 4.69
C THR A 30 -2.73 -7.64 3.92
N ARG A 31 -3.02 -8.91 4.25
CA ARG A 31 -2.44 -10.07 3.56
C ARG A 31 -2.72 -10.13 2.06
N ASP A 32 -3.90 -9.68 1.62
CA ASP A 32 -4.29 -9.71 0.21
C ASP A 32 -3.54 -8.60 -0.55
N ILE A 33 -3.34 -7.44 0.10
CA ILE A 33 -2.49 -6.34 -0.40
C ILE A 33 -1.03 -6.79 -0.53
N VAL A 34 -0.50 -7.43 0.50
CA VAL A 34 0.88 -7.96 0.55
C VAL A 34 1.10 -9.00 -0.55
N ALA A 35 0.16 -9.93 -0.71
CA ALA A 35 0.21 -10.94 -1.76
C ALA A 35 0.16 -10.31 -3.16
N LEU A 36 -0.72 -9.34 -3.38
CA LEU A 36 -0.82 -8.61 -4.64
C LEU A 36 0.46 -7.79 -4.95
N ALA A 37 1.12 -7.28 -3.91
CA ALA A 37 2.42 -6.60 -4.02
C ALA A 37 3.62 -7.56 -4.18
N GLY A 38 3.38 -8.87 -4.29
CA GLY A 38 4.43 -9.88 -4.42
C GLY A 38 5.29 -10.06 -3.17
N GLN A 39 4.79 -9.64 -2.01
CA GLN A 39 5.50 -9.74 -0.73
C GLN A 39 5.09 -11.00 0.04
N GLY A 40 6.00 -11.53 0.85
CA GLY A 40 5.79 -12.78 1.57
C GLY A 40 5.10 -12.65 2.94
N ASN A 41 4.99 -11.45 3.50
CA ASN A 41 4.40 -11.23 4.82
C ASN A 41 3.89 -9.80 5.07
N ASP A 42 2.99 -9.68 6.05
CA ASP A 42 2.37 -8.43 6.47
C ASP A 42 3.35 -7.43 7.09
N SER A 43 4.52 -7.89 7.56
CA SER A 43 5.55 -7.02 8.13
C SER A 43 6.07 -5.99 7.13
N ALA A 44 5.98 -6.27 5.82
CA ALA A 44 6.32 -5.30 4.78
C ALA A 44 5.47 -4.02 4.87
N VAL A 45 4.18 -4.13 5.20
CA VAL A 45 3.30 -2.97 5.39
C VAL A 45 3.73 -2.17 6.62
N THR A 46 3.96 -2.83 7.75
CA THR A 46 4.43 -2.17 8.97
C THR A 46 5.80 -1.52 8.77
N TYR A 47 6.71 -2.16 8.05
CA TYR A 47 8.05 -1.64 7.79
C TYR A 47 8.03 -0.37 6.93
N HIS A 48 7.20 -0.33 5.88
CA HIS A 48 7.18 0.78 4.92
C HIS A 48 6.20 1.91 5.28
N PHE A 49 5.13 1.59 6.01
CA PHE A 49 4.03 2.51 6.28
C PHE A 49 3.67 2.61 7.77
N GLY A 50 4.36 1.88 8.65
CA GLY A 50 4.10 1.86 10.09
C GLY A 50 2.85 1.06 10.48
N SER A 51 1.81 1.08 9.65
CA SER A 51 0.58 0.31 9.86
C SER A 51 -0.26 0.21 8.59
N ARG A 52 -1.31 -0.60 8.63
CA ARG A 52 -2.35 -0.62 7.59
C ARG A 52 -3.04 0.73 7.41
N ALA A 53 -3.29 1.46 8.50
CA ALA A 53 -3.85 2.81 8.44
C ALA A 53 -2.86 3.78 7.77
N GLY A 54 -1.56 3.68 8.09
CA GLY A 54 -0.52 4.47 7.43
C GLY A 54 -0.39 4.18 5.93
N LEU A 55 -0.64 2.93 5.50
CA LEU A 55 -0.74 2.60 4.09
C LEU A 55 -1.96 3.27 3.42
N LEU A 56 -3.12 3.23 4.08
CA LEU A 56 -4.33 3.90 3.59
C LEU A 56 -4.10 5.42 3.46
N ASP A 57 -3.50 6.06 4.47
CA ASP A 57 -3.17 7.49 4.44
C ASP A 57 -2.23 7.81 3.26
N ALA A 58 -1.20 6.99 3.04
CA ALA A 58 -0.28 7.16 1.92
C ALA A 58 -0.99 7.03 0.56
N VAL A 59 -1.92 6.09 0.42
CA VAL A 59 -2.76 5.92 -0.78
C VAL A 59 -3.62 7.15 -1.04
N LEU A 60 -4.31 7.65 -0.01
CA LEU A 60 -5.17 8.83 -0.11
C LEU A 60 -4.35 10.06 -0.48
N HIS A 61 -3.21 10.27 0.18
CA HIS A 61 -2.32 11.38 -0.12
C HIS A 61 -1.80 11.33 -1.57
N ALA A 62 -1.33 10.15 -2.03
CA ALA A 62 -0.87 9.99 -3.40
C ALA A 62 -1.99 10.23 -4.44
N GLY A 63 -3.22 9.83 -4.13
CA GLY A 63 -4.40 10.13 -4.93
C GLY A 63 -4.65 11.63 -5.04
N ILE A 64 -4.63 12.34 -3.91
CA ILE A 64 -4.82 13.81 -3.85
C ILE A 64 -3.73 14.52 -4.66
N THR A 65 -2.45 14.19 -4.44
CA THR A 65 -1.33 14.82 -5.17
C THR A 65 -1.43 14.63 -6.68
N ARG A 66 -2.01 13.52 -7.16
CA ARG A 66 -2.21 13.28 -8.61
C ARG A 66 -3.35 14.13 -9.20
N MET A 67 -4.31 14.55 -8.38
CA MET A 67 -5.47 15.35 -8.82
C MET A 67 -5.16 16.85 -8.85
N GLU A 68 -4.18 17.31 -8.07
CA GLU A 68 -3.71 18.69 -8.11
C GLU A 68 -3.01 18.98 -9.47
N PRO A 69 -3.33 20.10 -10.15
CA PRO A 69 -2.85 20.43 -11.50
C PRO A 69 -1.38 20.87 -11.57
#